data_AF-A0A1P8WKE8-F1
#
_entry.id   AF-A0A1P8WKE8-F1
#
_cell.length_a   1.000
_cell.length_b   1.000
_cell.length_c   1.000
_cell.angle_alpha   90.00
_cell.angle_beta   90.00
_cell.angle_gamma   90.00
#
_symmetry.space_group_name_H-M   'P 1'
#
loop_
_entity.id
_entity.type
_entity.pdbx_description
1 polymer ?
#
loop_
_entity_poly.entity_id
_entity_poly.type
_entity_poly.pdbx_seq_one_letter_code
_entity_poly.pdbx_strand_id
1 'polypeptide(L)'
;MSDRPDTIADLLKPRPELTQFSHTSSKPAESPPPADDDYVAFGHGRVGLRPRMMLTFRKCSGEVEVLPYSMLMRICSDDTDKGFTLHFGSQTVIVEGQGLTQLFRYLCEHRAVEIVESDRTAALDGEAKSVVTAIRTESNCRK
;
A
#
# COMPACT_ATOMS: atom_id res chain seq x y z
N MET A 1 -74.36 -1.92 -3.34
CA MET A 1 -74.97 -1.60 -4.66
C MET A 1 -74.07 -0.55 -5.28
N SER A 2 -73.03 -0.99 -5.98
CA SER A 2 -72.98 -1.08 -7.46
C SER A 2 -72.42 0.24 -8.02
N ASP A 3 -71.15 0.25 -8.43
CA ASP A 3 -70.71 -0.03 -9.81
C ASP A 3 -70.69 1.26 -10.67
N ARG A 4 -69.53 1.90 -10.83
CA ARG A 4 -68.66 1.73 -12.02
C ARG A 4 -67.51 2.75 -12.11
N PRO A 5 -66.40 2.37 -12.76
CA PRO A 5 -65.16 3.13 -12.85
C PRO A 5 -65.06 3.90 -14.17
N ASP A 6 -64.39 5.05 -14.16
CA ASP A 6 -63.88 5.66 -15.40
C ASP A 6 -62.35 5.60 -15.43
N THR A 7 -61.88 5.26 -16.62
CA THR A 7 -60.73 4.40 -16.88
C THR A 7 -59.54 5.25 -17.32
N ILE A 8 -58.36 5.00 -16.74
CA ILE A 8 -57.09 5.74 -16.92
C ILE A 8 -56.46 5.48 -18.32
N ALA A 9 -57.25 5.06 -19.31
CA ALA A 9 -56.76 4.44 -20.54
C ALA A 9 -56.53 5.38 -21.74
N ASP A 10 -56.68 6.71 -21.60
CA ASP A 10 -56.55 7.65 -22.73
C ASP A 10 -55.28 8.53 -22.70
N LEU A 11 -54.32 8.24 -21.81
CA LEU A 11 -53.07 9.02 -21.67
C LEU A 11 -51.85 8.43 -22.40
N LEU A 12 -52.03 7.36 -23.18
CA LEU A 12 -50.94 6.70 -23.91
C LEU A 12 -51.18 6.70 -25.42
N LYS A 13 -51.21 7.90 -26.03
CA LYS A 13 -51.00 8.05 -27.47
C LYS A 13 -49.56 8.54 -27.72
N PRO A 14 -48.72 7.74 -28.40
CA PRO A 14 -47.36 8.15 -28.73
C PRO A 14 -47.38 9.21 -29.83
N ARG A 15 -46.73 10.36 -29.59
CA ARG A 15 -46.42 11.32 -30.66
C ARG A 15 -45.23 10.80 -31.47
N PRO A 16 -45.37 10.59 -32.78
CA PRO A 16 -44.22 10.50 -33.68
C PRO A 16 -43.80 11.94 -34.07
N GLU A 17 -42.63 12.02 -34.71
CA GLU A 17 -41.94 13.24 -35.21
C GLU A 17 -40.87 13.79 -34.26
N LEU A 18 -39.63 14.02 -34.69
CA LEU A 18 -38.95 13.68 -35.92
C LEU A 18 -37.44 13.78 -35.59
N THR A 19 -36.68 12.81 -36.08
CA THR A 19 -35.26 12.85 -36.44
C THR A 19 -34.58 14.22 -36.49
N GLN A 20 -33.36 14.34 -35.92
CA GLN A 20 -32.16 14.53 -36.75
C GLN A 20 -30.83 14.35 -35.98
N PHE A 21 -29.86 13.93 -36.78
CA PHE A 21 -28.55 13.35 -36.50
C PHE A 21 -27.53 14.39 -36.02
N SER A 22 -26.55 13.96 -35.23
CA SER A 22 -25.13 14.16 -35.55
C SER A 22 -24.22 13.32 -34.65
N HIS A 23 -23.19 12.80 -35.31
CA HIS A 23 -22.25 11.79 -34.84
C HIS A 23 -21.15 12.33 -33.91
N THR A 24 -20.47 11.37 -33.27
CA THR A 24 -19.06 11.37 -32.86
C THR A 24 -18.61 12.34 -31.76
N SER A 25 -18.53 11.80 -30.55
CA SER A 25 -17.20 11.57 -29.98
C SER A 25 -17.27 10.38 -29.04
N SER A 26 -16.88 9.23 -29.58
CA SER A 26 -16.25 8.17 -28.82
C SER A 26 -15.13 8.79 -28.01
N LYS A 27 -15.41 9.09 -26.73
CA LYS A 27 -14.35 9.33 -25.76
C LYS A 27 -13.51 8.05 -25.80
N PRO A 28 -12.23 8.09 -26.21
CA PRO A 28 -11.41 6.90 -26.09
C PRO A 28 -11.47 6.51 -24.61
N ALA A 29 -11.66 5.22 -24.35
CA ALA A 29 -11.43 4.68 -23.04
C ALA A 29 -10.03 5.12 -22.66
N GLU A 30 -9.94 6.08 -21.74
CA GLU A 30 -8.71 6.44 -21.06
C GLU A 30 -8.38 5.19 -20.27
N SER A 31 -7.64 4.29 -20.93
CA SER A 31 -6.90 3.25 -20.24
C SER A 31 -6.21 3.97 -19.09
N PRO A 32 -6.42 3.57 -17.82
CA PRO A 32 -5.61 4.13 -16.76
C PRO A 32 -4.15 4.01 -17.23
N PRO A 33 -3.35 5.08 -17.10
CA PRO A 33 -1.93 4.96 -17.41
C PRO A 33 -1.44 3.70 -16.70
N PRO A 34 -0.58 2.87 -17.34
CA PRO A 34 0.08 1.81 -16.60
C PRO A 34 0.62 2.47 -15.34
N ALA A 35 0.25 1.95 -14.19
CA ALA A 35 0.76 2.40 -12.91
C ALA A 35 2.24 1.99 -12.84
N ASP A 36 3.04 2.58 -13.73
CA ASP A 36 4.47 2.66 -13.61
C ASP A 36 4.70 3.60 -12.44
N ASP A 37 4.73 2.96 -11.26
CA ASP A 37 5.71 3.30 -10.27
C ASP A 37 5.61 4.77 -9.88
N ASP A 38 4.44 5.21 -9.39
CA ASP A 38 4.33 6.53 -8.76
C ASP A 38 5.27 6.54 -7.54
N TYR A 39 6.49 7.07 -7.74
CA TYR A 39 7.50 7.28 -6.72
C TYR A 39 7.01 8.38 -5.75
N VAL A 40 5.94 8.12 -4.99
CA VAL A 40 5.50 8.98 -3.91
C VAL A 40 6.42 8.74 -2.72
N ALA A 41 7.51 9.49 -2.68
CA ALA A 41 8.26 9.64 -1.44
C ALA A 41 7.35 10.29 -0.39
N PHE A 42 7.57 9.88 0.85
CA PHE A 42 7.21 10.53 2.12
C PHE A 42 5.98 10.01 2.89
N GLY A 43 6.26 9.09 3.83
CA GLY A 43 5.57 9.05 5.11
C GLY A 43 6.15 10.12 6.05
N HIS A 44 5.41 11.20 6.29
CA HIS A 44 5.78 12.22 7.27
C HIS A 44 5.18 11.84 8.63
N GLY A 45 6.02 11.46 9.60
CA GLY A 45 5.63 11.37 11.00
C GLY A 45 5.79 12.72 11.69
N ARG A 46 5.01 12.98 12.75
CA ARG A 46 5.21 14.14 13.63
C ARG A 46 5.85 13.69 14.94
N VAL A 47 7.04 14.21 15.24
CA VAL A 47 7.60 14.19 16.59
C VAL A 47 7.61 15.64 17.08
N GLY A 48 6.59 16.02 17.86
CA GLY A 48 6.32 17.41 18.23
C GLY A 48 5.85 18.27 17.03
N LEU A 49 6.50 19.42 16.82
CA LEU A 49 6.13 20.40 15.79
C LEU A 49 6.88 20.24 14.45
N ARG A 50 7.86 19.34 14.35
CA ARG A 50 8.65 19.17 13.11
C ARG A 50 8.35 17.81 12.47
N PRO A 51 8.07 17.77 11.15
CA PRO A 51 7.97 16.50 10.44
C PRO A 51 9.33 15.78 10.49
N ARG A 52 9.32 14.49 10.81
CA ARG A 52 10.48 13.60 10.74
C ARG A 52 10.08 12.33 10.00
N MET A 53 10.97 11.86 9.12
CA MET A 53 10.80 10.57 8.47
C MET A 53 11.05 9.47 9.51
N MET A 54 10.07 8.59 9.67
CA MET A 54 10.11 7.46 10.60
C MET A 54 9.89 6.17 9.81
N LEU A 55 10.48 5.09 10.28
CA LEU A 55 10.21 3.74 9.82
C LEU A 55 9.46 2.99 10.91
N THR A 56 8.29 2.45 10.55
CA THR A 56 7.44 1.68 11.45
C THR A 56 7.66 0.19 11.24
N PHE A 57 7.82 -0.57 12.31
CA PHE A 57 7.90 -2.02 12.29
C PHE A 57 6.70 -2.57 13.04
N ARG A 58 5.85 -3.34 12.37
CA ARG A 58 4.70 -4.00 12.99
C ARG A 58 4.93 -5.50 13.06
N LYS A 59 4.96 -6.04 14.26
CA LYS A 59 5.10 -7.47 14.50
C LYS A 59 3.76 -8.17 14.48
N CYS A 60 3.75 -9.46 14.17
CA CYS A 60 2.57 -10.32 14.25
C CYS A 60 2.00 -10.39 15.69
N SER A 61 2.83 -10.14 16.70
CA SER A 61 2.41 -10.04 18.11
C SER A 61 1.53 -8.82 18.41
N GLY A 62 1.42 -7.87 17.47
CA GLY A 62 0.79 -6.56 17.68
C GLY A 62 1.73 -5.51 18.26
N GLU A 63 2.99 -5.86 18.56
CA GLU A 63 4.01 -4.91 18.96
C GLU A 63 4.38 -3.99 17.79
N VAL A 64 4.47 -2.69 18.06
CA VAL A 64 4.84 -1.68 17.07
C VAL A 64 6.06 -0.91 17.56
N GLU A 65 7.11 -0.88 16.75
CA GLU A 65 8.31 -0.10 17.00
C GLU A 65 8.47 0.97 15.91
N VAL A 66 8.87 2.17 16.30
CA VAL A 66 8.99 3.30 15.37
C VAL A 66 10.34 3.97 15.57
N LEU A 67 11.20 3.90 14.54
CA LEU A 67 12.56 4.44 14.58
C LEU A 67 12.73 5.56 13.56
N PRO A 68 13.43 6.67 13.91
CA PRO A 68 13.65 7.75 12.98
C PRO A 68 14.69 7.36 11.92
N TYR A 69 14.43 7.68 10.66
CA TYR A 69 15.40 7.45 9.57
C TYR A 69 16.73 8.17 9.79
N SER A 70 16.73 9.30 10.51
CA SER A 70 17.95 10.02 10.87
C SER A 70 18.89 9.21 11.78
N MET A 71 18.43 8.13 12.39
CA MET A 71 19.27 7.21 13.18
C MET A 71 19.72 5.99 12.37
N LEU A 72 19.22 5.77 11.15
CA LEU A 72 19.62 4.65 10.29
C LEU A 72 21.04 4.90 9.78
N MET A 73 22.01 4.20 10.37
CA MET A 73 23.43 4.35 10.07
C MET A 73 23.88 3.43 8.94
N ARG A 74 23.27 2.24 8.85
CA ARG A 74 23.72 1.20 7.92
C ARG A 74 22.59 0.21 7.62
N ILE A 75 22.57 -0.24 6.37
CA ILE A 75 21.76 -1.36 5.89
C ILE A 75 22.75 -2.42 5.38
N CYS A 76 22.62 -3.67 5.85
CA CYS A 76 23.47 -4.78 5.48
C CYS A 76 22.62 -5.97 5.02
N SER A 77 23.11 -6.72 4.04
CA SER A 77 22.44 -7.92 3.55
C SER A 77 23.46 -8.84 2.89
N ASP A 78 23.40 -10.13 3.22
CA ASP A 78 24.12 -11.17 2.49
C ASP A 78 23.30 -11.69 1.29
N ASP A 79 21.97 -11.69 1.44
CA ASP A 79 21.00 -12.08 0.39
C ASP A 79 19.75 -11.19 0.51
N THR A 80 19.66 -10.19 -0.38
CA THR A 80 18.61 -9.16 -0.33
C THR A 80 17.21 -9.72 -0.56
N ASP A 81 17.11 -10.94 -1.10
CA ASP A 81 15.82 -11.58 -1.31
C ASP A 81 15.26 -12.21 -0.04
N LYS A 82 16.15 -12.65 0.87
CA LYS A 82 15.77 -13.38 2.09
C LYS A 82 15.78 -12.53 3.36
N GLY A 83 16.61 -11.50 3.44
CA GLY A 83 16.70 -10.73 4.66
C GLY A 83 17.76 -9.64 4.63
N PHE A 84 17.63 -8.71 5.57
CA PHE A 84 18.59 -7.63 5.75
C PHE A 84 18.57 -7.13 7.19
N THR A 85 19.64 -6.43 7.56
CA THR A 85 19.85 -5.85 8.89
C THR A 85 19.94 -4.33 8.78
N LEU A 86 19.20 -3.64 9.64
CA LEU A 86 19.16 -2.19 9.77
C LEU A 86 19.80 -1.79 11.11
N HIS A 87 20.79 -0.91 11.08
CA HIS A 87 21.46 -0.43 12.28
C HIS A 87 21.02 1.00 12.62
N PHE A 88 20.33 1.15 13.76
CA PHE A 88 19.85 2.42 14.32
C PHE A 88 20.62 2.79 15.59
N GLY A 89 21.84 3.32 15.45
CA GLY A 89 22.69 3.65 16.59
C GLY A 89 23.03 2.43 17.46
N SER A 90 22.41 2.30 18.63
CA SER A 90 22.56 1.15 19.55
C SER A 90 21.57 0.02 19.30
N GLN A 91 20.62 0.21 18.40
CA GLN A 91 19.61 -0.79 18.04
C GLN A 91 19.94 -1.41 16.69
N THR A 92 19.66 -2.71 16.57
CA THR A 92 19.76 -3.46 15.34
C THR A 92 18.42 -4.11 15.07
N VAL A 93 17.85 -3.87 13.89
CA VAL A 93 16.61 -4.51 13.43
C VAL A 93 16.95 -5.50 12.33
N ILE A 94 16.61 -6.76 12.53
CA ILE A 94 16.81 -7.84 11.57
C ILE A 94 15.46 -8.18 10.95
N VAL A 95 15.38 -8.14 9.63
CA VAL A 95 14.19 -8.42 8.84
C VAL A 95 14.47 -9.67 8.00
N GLU A 96 13.61 -10.68 8.13
CA GLU A 96 13.70 -11.95 7.40
C GLU A 96 12.40 -12.19 6.63
N GLY A 97 12.48 -12.86 5.49
CA GLY A 97 11.35 -13.03 4.58
C GLY A 97 11.71 -13.69 3.25
N GLN A 98 10.87 -13.44 2.25
CA GLN A 98 11.10 -13.83 0.85
C GLN A 98 10.71 -12.69 -0.09
N GLY A 99 11.36 -12.62 -1.26
CA GLY A 99 11.07 -11.58 -2.25
C GLY A 99 11.40 -10.18 -1.74
N LEU A 100 12.33 -10.03 -0.78
CA LEU A 100 12.57 -8.77 -0.07
C LEU A 100 13.38 -7.74 -0.86
N THR A 101 13.85 -8.09 -2.06
CA THR A 101 14.72 -7.24 -2.88
C THR A 101 14.14 -5.85 -3.13
N GLN A 102 12.83 -5.75 -3.40
CA GLN A 102 12.17 -4.46 -3.63
C GLN A 102 12.06 -3.63 -2.34
N LEU A 103 11.70 -4.27 -1.22
CA LEU A 103 11.65 -3.60 0.08
C LEU A 103 13.03 -3.08 0.50
N PHE A 104 14.09 -3.89 0.31
CA PHE A 104 15.47 -3.49 0.55
C PHE A 104 15.84 -2.24 -0.25
N ARG A 105 15.50 -2.22 -1.55
CA ARG A 105 15.72 -1.06 -2.42
C ARG A 105 14.97 0.17 -1.92
N TYR A 106 13.70 0.03 -1.53
CA TYR A 106 12.91 1.14 -0.99
C TYR A 106 13.47 1.67 0.33
N LEU A 107 14.05 0.84 1.18
CA LEU A 107 14.73 1.29 2.39
C LEU A 107 15.98 2.12 2.07
N CYS A 108 16.78 1.68 1.09
CA CYS A 108 17.95 2.41 0.62
C CYS A 108 17.58 3.77 0.00
N GLU A 109 16.42 3.84 -0.67
CA GLU A 109 15.87 5.06 -1.26
C GLU A 109 15.08 5.93 -0.25
N HIS A 110 15.00 5.53 1.02
CA HIS A 110 14.17 6.19 2.05
C HIS A 110 12.67 6.29 1.72
N ARG A 111 12.14 5.29 1.01
CA ARG A 111 10.75 5.22 0.52
C ARG A 111 9.87 4.24 1.30
N ALA A 112 10.45 3.35 2.09
CA ALA A 112 9.65 2.50 2.98
C ALA A 112 9.14 3.33 4.18
N VAL A 113 7.87 3.23 4.52
CA VAL A 113 7.31 3.89 5.72
C VAL A 113 7.03 2.87 6.81
N GLU A 114 6.76 1.64 6.39
CA GLU A 114 6.29 0.58 7.25
C GLU A 114 6.79 -0.77 6.75
N ILE A 115 7.22 -1.61 7.69
CA ILE A 115 7.54 -3.02 7.49
C ILE A 115 6.61 -3.82 8.38
N VAL A 116 5.76 -4.64 7.77
CA VAL A 116 4.76 -5.45 8.49
C VAL A 116 5.18 -6.91 8.41
N GLU A 117 5.34 -7.52 9.57
CA GLU A 117 5.51 -8.97 9.71
C GLU A 117 4.19 -9.66 9.40
N SER A 118 4.24 -10.59 8.45
CA SER A 118 3.15 -11.47 8.05
C SER A 118 3.28 -12.84 8.72
N ASP A 119 2.18 -13.60 8.74
CA ASP A 119 2.22 -15.00 9.15
C ASP A 119 3.14 -15.81 8.23
N ARG A 120 3.81 -16.83 8.79
CA ARG A 120 4.72 -17.73 8.09
C ARG A 120 4.04 -18.48 6.93
N THR A 121 2.72 -18.67 7.02
CA THR A 121 1.92 -19.29 5.96
C THR A 121 1.88 -18.45 4.68
N ALA A 122 1.98 -17.12 4.80
CA ALA A 122 1.95 -16.21 3.65
C ALA A 122 3.17 -16.38 2.72
N ALA A 123 4.28 -16.95 3.21
CA ALA A 123 5.43 -17.25 2.37
C ALA A 123 5.19 -18.44 1.41
N LEU A 124 4.10 -19.20 1.59
CA LEU A 124 3.77 -20.37 0.77
C LEU A 124 2.87 -20.03 -0.43
N ASP A 125 2.27 -18.83 -0.46
CA ASP A 125 1.27 -18.45 -1.46
C ASP A 125 1.86 -18.22 -2.86
N GLY A 126 3.20 -18.27 -3.01
CA GLY A 126 3.87 -18.30 -4.31
C GLY A 126 3.72 -17.04 -5.18
N GLU A 127 2.98 -16.03 -4.70
CA GLU A 127 2.94 -14.72 -5.33
C GLU A 127 4.31 -14.03 -5.19
N ALA A 128 4.76 -13.36 -6.24
CA ALA A 128 6.03 -12.61 -6.29
C ALA A 128 6.02 -11.31 -5.43
N LYS A 129 5.33 -11.33 -4.29
CA LYS A 129 5.24 -10.20 -3.36
C LYS A 129 6.29 -10.35 -2.27
N SER A 130 6.86 -9.23 -1.83
CA SER A 130 7.73 -9.22 -0.65
C SER A 130 6.95 -9.64 0.58
N VAL A 131 7.36 -10.74 1.22
CA VAL A 131 6.74 -11.25 2.45
C VAL A 131 7.77 -11.22 3.56
N VAL A 132 7.52 -10.41 4.60
CA VAL A 132 8.34 -10.39 5.82
C VAL A 132 7.76 -11.41 6.80
N THR A 133 8.57 -12.34 7.28
CA THR A 133 8.14 -13.42 8.18
C THR A 133 8.73 -13.31 9.58
N ALA A 134 9.74 -12.46 9.76
CA ALA A 134 10.27 -12.14 11.07
C ALA A 134 10.81 -10.70 11.14
N ILE A 135 10.52 -10.03 12.26
CA ILE A 135 11.17 -8.77 12.64
C ILE A 135 11.74 -8.93 14.05
N ARG A 136 13.06 -8.78 14.21
CA ARG A 136 13.74 -8.89 15.51
C ARG A 136 14.49 -7.60 15.80
N THR A 137 14.31 -7.07 17.00
CA THR A 137 15.03 -5.88 17.46
C THR A 137 15.96 -6.27 18.59
N GLU A 138 17.24 -5.95 18.42
CA GLU A 138 18.28 -6.17 19.40
C GLU A 138 18.81 -4.83 19.90
N SER A 139 18.89 -4.67 21.22
CA SER A 139 19.52 -3.50 21.85
C SER A 139 20.90 -3.89 22.36
N ASN A 140 21.94 -3.22 21.87
CA ASN A 140 23.27 -3.36 22.46
C ASN A 140 23.31 -2.60 23.80
N CYS A 141 22.96 -3.28 24.89
CA CYS A 141 23.28 -2.82 26.24
C CYS A 141 24.79 -2.85 26.39
N ARG A 142 25.46 -1.71 26.13
CA ARG A 142 26.86 -1.54 26.55
C ARG A 142 26.89 -1.66 28.07
N LYS A 143 27.52 -2.73 28.56
CA LYS A 143 27.92 -2.88 29.97
C LYS A 143 29.04 -1.92 30.32
#